data_AF-A0AAD6UUR2-F1
#
_entry.id   AF-A0AAD6UUR2-F1
#
_cell.length_a   1.000
_cell.length_b   1.000
_cell.length_c   1.000
_cell.angle_alpha   90.00
_cell.angle_beta   90.00
_cell.angle_gamma   90.00
#
_symmetry.space_group_name_H-M   'P 1'
#
loop_
_entity.id
_entity.type
_entity.pdbx_description
1 polymer ?
#
loop_
_entity_poly.entity_id
_entity_poly.type
_entity_poly.pdbx_seq_one_letter_code
_entity_poly.pdbx_strand_id
1 'polypeptide(L)' 'SRGHKWQPPEGHAIIRKIVEEQIPEWTGGLHEWQVTDVAWTLDGEDVLCIAAGDGKSARVS' A
#
# COMPACT_ATOMS: atom_id res chain seq x y z
N SER A 1 -3.67 -1.66 21.79
CA SER A 1 -4.74 -1.71 20.77
C SER A 1 -4.52 -2.97 19.93
N ARG A 2 -5.56 -3.78 19.69
CA ARG A 2 -5.46 -4.93 18.78
C ARG A 2 -5.64 -4.40 17.35
N GLY A 3 -4.58 -3.81 16.80
CA GLY A 3 -4.56 -3.44 15.38
C GLY A 3 -4.60 -4.71 14.54
N HIS A 4 -5.40 -4.71 13.47
CA HIS A 4 -5.30 -5.73 12.43
C HIS A 4 -3.86 -5.69 11.88
N LYS A 5 -3.18 -6.83 11.85
CA LYS A 5 -1.83 -6.94 11.28
C LYS A 5 -1.96 -7.15 9.77
N TRP A 6 -1.42 -6.23 8.99
CA TRP A 6 -1.46 -6.22 7.53
C TRP A 6 -0.19 -6.79 6.89
N GLN A 7 0.89 -6.93 7.66
CA GLN A 7 2.13 -7.61 7.26
C GLN A 7 2.01 -9.08 6.83
N PRO A 8 1.09 -9.90 7.37
CA PRO A 8 0.94 -11.28 6.91
C PRO A 8 0.55 -11.35 5.42
N PRO A 9 0.83 -12.48 4.74
CA PRO A 9 0.51 -12.65 3.32
C PRO A 9 -0.96 -12.37 2.96
N GLU A 10 -1.88 -12.66 3.88
CA GLU A 10 -3.30 -12.40 3.69
C GLU A 10 -3.61 -10.90 3.62
N GLY A 11 -2.94 -10.10 4.46
CA GLY A 11 -3.06 -8.64 4.43
C GLY A 11 -2.53 -8.06 3.13
N HIS A 12 -1.38 -8.56 2.66
CA HIS A 12 -0.80 -8.18 1.37
C HIS A 12 -1.73 -8.52 0.18
N ALA A 13 -2.36 -9.69 0.21
CA ALA A 13 -3.31 -10.10 -0.82
C ALA A 13 -4.53 -9.17 -0.87
N ILE A 14 -5.05 -8.76 0.29
CA ILE A 14 -6.17 -7.82 0.37
C ILE A 14 -5.75 -6.44 -0.14
N ILE A 15 -4.58 -5.93 0.23
CA ILE A 15 -4.06 -4.64 -0.25
C ILE A 15 -3.96 -4.63 -1.78
N ARG A 16 -3.39 -5.68 -2.39
CA ARG A 16 -3.28 -5.80 -3.84
C ARG A 16 -4.66 -5.79 -4.50
N LYS A 17 -5.60 -6.59 -3.98
CA LYS A 17 -6.96 -6.66 -4.50
C LYS A 17 -7.67 -5.29 -4.44
N ILE A 18 -7.53 -4.57 -3.34
CA ILE A 18 -8.10 -3.21 -3.20
C ILE A 18 -7.51 -2.29 -4.27
N VAL A 19 -6.20 -2.31 -4.46
CA VAL A 19 -5.56 -1.44 -5.47
C VAL A 19 -5.97 -1.80 -6.89
N GLU A 20 -6.07 -3.09 -7.23
CA GLU A 20 -6.56 -3.56 -8.54
C GLU A 20 -8.00 -3.11 -8.80
N GLU A 21 -8.87 -3.17 -7.80
CA GLU A 21 -10.28 -2.75 -7.92
C GLU A 21 -10.44 -1.23 -7.99
N GLN A 22 -9.61 -0.47 -7.28
CA GLN A 22 -9.74 0.99 -7.18
C GLN A 22 -8.95 1.76 -8.24
N ILE A 23 -7.84 1.19 -8.72
CA ILE A 23 -6.92 1.84 -9.68
C ILE A 23 -6.64 0.85 -10.83
N PRO A 24 -7.64 0.54 -11.67
CA PRO A 24 -7.49 -0.42 -12.75
C PRO A 24 -6.47 0.03 -13.83
N GLU A 25 -6.11 1.32 -13.87
CA GLU A 25 -5.08 1.83 -14.78
C GLU A 25 -3.65 1.44 -14.38
N TRP A 26 -3.43 1.01 -13.12
CA TRP A 26 -2.16 0.43 -12.69
C TRP A 26 -2.03 -1.01 -13.17
N THR A 27 -1.74 -1.18 -14.45
CA THR A 27 -1.60 -2.48 -15.13
C THR A 27 -0.51 -3.38 -14.55
N GLY A 28 0.48 -2.81 -13.85
CA GLY A 28 1.50 -3.56 -13.11
C GLY A 28 1.18 -3.82 -11.64
N GLY A 29 0.08 -3.26 -11.13
CA GLY A 29 -0.27 -3.26 -9.70
C GLY A 29 0.81 -2.63 -8.82
N LEU A 30 0.78 -2.95 -7.53
CA LEU A 30 1.83 -2.55 -6.60
C LEU A 30 3.07 -3.45 -6.70
N HIS A 31 4.24 -2.84 -6.72
CA HIS A 31 5.49 -3.53 -6.44
C HIS A 31 5.51 -4.07 -4.99
N GLU A 32 6.29 -5.12 -4.73
CA GLU A 32 6.35 -5.74 -3.40
C GLU A 32 6.72 -4.76 -2.28
N TRP A 33 7.67 -3.86 -2.55
CA TRP A 33 8.06 -2.84 -1.57
C TRP A 33 6.93 -1.85 -1.26
N GLN A 34 6.10 -1.50 -2.25
CA GLN A 34 4.93 -0.63 -2.04
C GLN A 34 3.86 -1.32 -1.19
N VAL A 35 3.65 -2.63 -1.38
CA VAL A 35 2.70 -3.40 -0.55
C VAL A 35 3.18 -3.43 0.90
N THR A 36 4.48 -3.64 1.13
CA THR A 36 5.07 -3.63 2.47
C THR A 36 4.93 -2.27 3.14
N ASP A 37 5.22 -1.18 2.42
CA ASP A 37 5.07 0.19 2.93
C ASP A 37 3.61 0.52 3.30
N VAL A 38 2.66 0.13 2.45
CA VAL A 38 1.22 0.29 2.72
C VAL A 38 0.83 -0.54 3.94
N ALA A 39 1.31 -1.78 4.05
CA ALA A 39 1.00 -2.63 5.18
C ALA A 39 1.57 -2.09 6.51
N TRP A 40 2.78 -1.52 6.54
CA TRP A 40 3.30 -0.83 7.74
C TRP A 40 2.48 0.40 8.10
N THR A 41 2.08 1.18 7.10
CA THR A 41 1.21 2.35 7.31
C THR A 41 -0.14 1.93 7.92
N LEU A 42 -0.73 0.84 7.42
CA LEU A 42 -2.00 0.30 7.93
C LEU A 42 -1.88 -0.34 9.32
N ASP A 43 -0.70 -0.85 9.67
CA ASP A 43 -0.36 -1.32 11.02
C ASP A 43 -0.14 -0.16 12.01
N GLY A 44 -0.13 1.09 11.53
CA GLY A 44 0.05 2.29 12.33
C GLY A 44 1.51 2.67 12.57
N GLU A 45 2.43 2.12 11.79
CA GLU A 45 3.86 2.46 11.83
C GLU A 45 4.14 3.68 10.92
N ASP A 46 5.08 4.53 11.34
CA ASP A 46 5.53 5.67 10.53
C ASP A 46 6.51 5.19 9.44
N VAL A 47 6.07 5.23 8.17
CA VAL A 47 6.86 4.76 7.03
C VAL A 47 7.50 5.93 6.28
N LEU A 48 8.84 5.97 6.26
CA LEU A 48 9.60 6.91 5.44
C LEU A 48 9.77 6.37 4.01
N CYS A 49 8.82 6.66 3.12
CA CYS A 49 8.97 6.34 1.70
C CYS A 49 9.84 7.38 0.98
N ILE A 50 11.05 7.01 0.57
CA ILE A 50 11.87 7.81 -0.36
C ILE A 50 11.48 7.39 -1.79
N ALA A 51 10.58 8.14 -2.43
CA ALA A 51 10.20 7.88 -3.82
C ALA A 51 10.90 8.87 -4.76
N ALA A 52 11.75 8.37 -5.65
CA ALA A 52 12.20 9.11 -6.83
C ALA A 52 11.09 9.02 -7.90
N GLY A 53 10.05 9.87 -7.78
CA GLY A 53 9.24 10.29 -8.92
C GLY A 53 8.26 9.32 -9.61
N ASP A 54 7.65 8.33 -8.92
CA ASP A 54 6.72 7.36 -9.56
C ASP A 54 5.33 7.24 -8.87
N GLY A 55 4.72 8.35 -8.43
CA GLY A 55 3.27 8.33 -8.07
C GLY A 55 2.86 8.89 -6.72
N LYS A 56 3.64 9.77 -6.09
CA LYS A 56 3.15 10.55 -4.94
C LYS A 56 2.26 11.71 -5.39
N SER A 57 1.01 11.44 -5.71
CA SER A 57 -0.01 12.49 -5.86
C SER A 57 -1.39 11.98 -5.45
N ALA A 58 -1.57 11.65 -4.17
CA ALA A 58 -2.88 11.78 -3.53
C ALA A 58 -3.04 13.24 -3.09
N ARG A 59 -3.52 14.08 -4.01
CA ARG A 59 -3.87 15.47 -3.74
C ARG A 59 -5.26 15.45 -3.09
N VAL A 60 -5.34 15.79 -1.81
CA VAL A 60 -6.62 16.15 -1.17
C VAL A 60 -7.09 17.45 -1.84
N SER A 61 -8.28 17.43 -2.43
CA SER A 61 -9.06 18.63 -2.75
C SER A 61 -10.12 18.81 -1.68
#